data_AF-A0A9Q1JDW9-F1
#
_entry.id   AF-A0A9Q1JDW9-F1
#
_cell.length_a   1.000
_cell.length_b   1.000
_cell.length_c   1.000
_cell.angle_alpha   90.00
_cell.angle_beta   90.00
_cell.angle_gamma   90.00
#
_symmetry.space_group_name_H-M   'P 1'
#
loop_
_entity.id
_entity.type
_entity.pdbx_description
1 polymer ?
#
loop_
_entity_poly.entity_id
_entity_poly.type
_entity_poly.pdbx_seq_one_letter_code
_entity_poly.pdbx_strand_id
1 'polypeptide(L)'
;MADGFRRPDPLVFDGTIAENWRVFEQEYDIFITAAHSEKPARTQAYILLNLAGSEAIERERSFVYAAEVRAPGDNGALITPAESKENPECLKKKFRDICNPQTNITMERHKFNTRCQNKGQPYALQFYIVERNVQPLLGLPACLRMELVTLNKEVHQLSVNNNANLPHQIFRVR
;
A
#
# COMPACT_ATOMS: atom_id res chain seq x y z
N MET A 1 7.29 -21.21 24.66
CA MET A 1 6.15 -21.99 24.14
C MET A 1 5.37 -21.07 23.22
N ALA A 2 5.30 -21.33 21.91
CA ALA A 2 4.59 -20.50 20.92
C ALA A 2 3.46 -21.29 20.24
N ASP A 3 3.02 -22.39 20.86
CA ASP A 3 2.27 -23.46 20.20
C ASP A 3 0.76 -23.19 20.07
N GLY A 4 0.28 -22.06 20.59
CA GLY A 4 -1.14 -21.66 20.53
C GLY A 4 -1.42 -20.35 19.78
N PHE A 5 -0.39 -19.63 19.31
CA PHE A 5 -0.57 -18.36 18.60
C PHE A 5 -0.52 -18.57 17.09
N ARG A 6 -1.46 -17.95 16.36
CA ARG A 6 -1.43 -17.95 14.89
C ARG A 6 -0.13 -17.29 14.43
N ARG A 7 0.60 -17.98 13.56
CA ARG A 7 1.79 -17.44 12.90
C ARG A 7 1.35 -16.66 11.64
N PRO A 8 2.02 -15.54 11.32
CA PRO A 8 1.79 -14.85 10.06
C PRO A 8 2.02 -15.78 8.88
N ASP A 9 1.24 -15.61 7.83
CA ASP A 9 1.51 -16.27 6.56
C ASP A 9 2.78 -15.67 5.92
N PRO A 10 3.60 -16.45 5.19
CA PRO A 10 4.83 -15.93 4.59
C PRO A 10 4.58 -14.74 3.66
N LEU A 11 5.55 -13.84 3.56
CA LEU A 11 5.43 -12.65 2.72
C LEU A 11 5.41 -13.05 1.23
N VAL A 12 4.34 -12.65 0.53
CA VAL A 12 4.16 -12.91 -0.90
C VAL A 12 4.53 -11.67 -1.71
N PHE A 13 5.46 -11.83 -2.65
CA PHE A 13 5.93 -10.77 -3.55
C PHE A 13 5.23 -10.77 -4.93
N ASP A 14 4.07 -11.42 -5.03
CA ASP A 14 3.21 -11.42 -6.23
C ASP A 14 1.97 -10.52 -6.00
N GLY A 15 1.40 -10.00 -7.08
CA GLY A 15 0.20 -9.15 -7.04
C GLY A 15 0.43 -7.80 -6.35
N THR A 16 -0.41 -7.48 -5.35
CA THR A 16 -0.36 -6.21 -4.62
C THR A 16 0.67 -6.27 -3.48
N ILE A 17 1.95 -6.23 -3.85
CA ILE A 17 3.09 -6.38 -2.93
C ILE A 17 3.01 -5.43 -1.72
N ALA A 18 2.63 -4.17 -1.94
CA ALA A 18 2.50 -3.17 -0.87
C ALA A 18 1.46 -3.56 0.18
N GLU A 19 0.33 -4.14 -0.24
CA GLU A 19 -0.72 -4.58 0.68
C GLU A 19 -0.33 -5.89 1.36
N ASN A 20 0.29 -6.84 0.64
CA ASN A 20 0.81 -8.07 1.22
C ASN A 20 1.82 -7.78 2.34
N TRP A 21 2.73 -6.80 2.11
CA TRP A 21 3.65 -6.33 3.14
C TRP A 21 2.93 -5.72 4.33
N ARG A 22 1.91 -4.88 4.09
CA ARG A 22 1.12 -4.23 5.16
C ARG A 22 0.43 -5.26 6.06
N VAL A 23 -0.17 -6.29 5.46
CA VAL A 23 -0.83 -7.39 6.18
C VAL A 23 0.20 -8.20 6.97
N PHE A 24 1.30 -8.60 6.34
CA PHE A 24 2.38 -9.35 6.99
C PHE A 24 2.98 -8.60 8.18
N GLU A 25 3.29 -7.31 8.01
CA GLU A 25 3.86 -6.46 9.06
C GLU A 25 2.93 -6.38 10.28
N GLN A 26 1.62 -6.21 10.04
CA GLN A 26 0.61 -6.18 11.09
C GLN A 26 0.52 -7.53 11.83
N GLU A 27 0.46 -8.64 11.10
CA GLU A 27 0.40 -9.98 11.71
C GLU A 27 1.68 -10.30 12.50
N TYR A 28 2.84 -9.90 11.99
CA TYR A 28 4.13 -10.03 12.68
C TYR A 28 4.14 -9.24 14.00
N ASP A 29 3.66 -8.00 14.00
CA ASP A 29 3.64 -7.16 15.21
C ASP A 29 2.71 -7.72 16.28
N ILE A 30 1.56 -8.25 15.87
CA ILE A 30 0.65 -8.96 16.78
C ILE A 30 1.35 -10.20 17.36
N PHE A 31 2.00 -11.00 16.51
CA PHE A 31 2.67 -12.23 16.93
C PHE A 31 3.83 -11.97 17.89
N ILE A 32 4.69 -10.97 17.60
CA ILE A 32 5.79 -10.61 18.49
C ILE A 32 5.26 -10.06 19.82
N THR A 33 4.28 -9.16 19.78
CA THR A 33 3.73 -8.58 21.02
C THR A 33 3.08 -9.65 21.90
N ALA A 34 2.37 -10.61 21.30
CA ALA A 34 1.66 -11.66 22.04
C ALA A 34 2.55 -12.80 22.53
N ALA A 35 3.54 -13.23 21.74
CA ALA A 35 4.31 -14.44 22.01
C ALA A 35 5.78 -14.20 22.39
N HIS A 36 6.36 -13.05 22.01
CA HIS A 36 7.81 -12.82 22.02
C HIS A 36 8.20 -11.38 22.42
N SER A 37 7.36 -10.69 23.20
CA SER A 37 7.57 -9.30 23.60
C SER A 37 8.80 -9.12 24.51
N GLU A 38 9.14 -10.16 25.27
CA GLU A 38 10.31 -10.21 26.16
C GLU A 38 11.65 -10.47 25.44
N LYS A 39 11.62 -10.86 24.16
CA LYS A 39 12.84 -11.22 23.42
C LYS A 39 13.61 -9.97 23.00
N PRO A 40 14.96 -10.03 22.93
CA PRO A 40 15.76 -8.91 22.46
C PRO A 40 15.48 -8.60 20.98
N ALA A 41 15.66 -7.34 20.61
CA ALA A 41 15.42 -6.83 19.25
C ALA A 41 16.09 -7.69 18.17
N ARG A 42 17.34 -8.12 18.41
CA ARG A 42 18.07 -9.02 17.51
C ARG A 42 17.31 -10.31 17.20
N THR A 43 16.76 -10.96 18.23
CA THR A 43 16.01 -12.20 18.04
C THR A 43 14.69 -11.94 17.33
N GLN A 44 14.02 -10.83 17.62
CA GLN A 44 12.80 -10.42 16.90
C GLN A 44 13.09 -10.19 15.41
N ALA A 45 14.19 -9.49 15.07
CA ALA A 45 14.63 -9.28 13.68
C ALA A 45 14.84 -10.59 12.91
N TYR A 46 15.48 -11.59 13.50
CA TYR A 46 15.63 -12.90 12.88
C TYR A 46 14.33 -13.70 12.79
N ILE A 47 13.42 -13.53 13.76
CA ILE A 47 12.06 -14.10 13.67
C ILE A 47 11.31 -13.48 12.49
N LEU A 48 11.43 -12.17 12.26
CA LEU A 48 10.84 -11.50 11.10
C LEU A 48 11.29 -12.15 9.80
N LEU A 49 12.61 -12.28 9.60
CA LEU A 49 13.16 -12.88 8.38
C LEU A 49 12.74 -14.35 8.20
N ASN A 50 12.69 -15.12 9.30
CA ASN A 50 12.24 -16.50 9.26
C ASN A 50 10.76 -16.63 8.86
N LEU A 51 9.89 -15.79 9.43
CA LEU A 51 8.46 -15.79 9.12
C LEU A 51 8.18 -15.24 7.72
N ALA A 52 8.94 -14.25 7.26
CA ALA A 52 8.79 -13.66 5.93
C ALA A 52 9.14 -14.64 4.80
N GLY A 53 9.95 -15.67 5.08
CA GLY A 53 10.25 -16.76 4.15
C GLY A 53 11.52 -16.54 3.33
N SER A 54 11.84 -17.53 2.49
CA SER A 54 13.10 -17.60 1.74
C SER A 54 13.30 -16.44 0.77
N GLU A 55 12.24 -16.02 0.06
CA GLU A 55 12.34 -14.91 -0.89
C GLU A 55 12.66 -13.58 -0.17
N ALA A 56 12.08 -13.35 1.01
CA ALA A 56 12.38 -12.17 1.82
C ALA A 56 13.83 -12.18 2.30
N ILE A 57 14.36 -13.35 2.70
CA ILE A 57 15.76 -13.53 3.08
C ILE A 57 16.70 -13.23 1.90
N GLU A 58 16.33 -13.62 0.68
CA GLU A 58 17.11 -13.29 -0.52
C GLU A 58 17.09 -11.79 -0.82
N ARG A 59 15.95 -11.12 -0.66
CA ARG A 59 15.85 -9.66 -0.84
C ARG A 59 16.60 -8.88 0.22
N GLU A 60 16.64 -9.36 1.47
CA GLU A 60 17.41 -8.76 2.55
C GLU A 60 18.90 -8.66 2.20
N ARG A 61 19.45 -9.63 1.47
CA ARG A 61 20.86 -9.60 1.03
C ARG A 61 21.18 -8.40 0.13
N SER A 62 20.17 -7.80 -0.49
CA SER A 62 20.31 -6.61 -1.32
C SER A 62 20.22 -5.30 -0.51
N PHE A 63 19.92 -5.37 0.79
CA PHE A 63 19.79 -4.18 1.62
C PHE A 63 21.15 -3.55 1.93
N VAL A 64 21.18 -2.22 1.82
CA VAL A 64 22.32 -1.41 2.23
C VAL A 64 22.00 -0.76 3.57
N TYR A 65 22.82 -1.04 4.58
CA TYR A 65 22.70 -0.49 5.93
C TYR A 65 23.63 0.71 6.09
N ALA A 66 23.07 1.87 6.42
CA ALA A 66 23.85 3.09 6.62
C ALA A 66 24.69 3.01 7.91
N ALA A 67 25.95 3.43 7.82
CA ALA A 67 26.82 3.61 8.97
C ALA A 67 26.39 4.83 9.81
N GLU A 68 26.82 4.84 11.07
CA GLU A 68 26.60 5.97 11.98
C GLU A 68 27.17 7.26 11.39
N VAL A 69 26.35 8.31 11.30
CA VAL A 69 26.80 9.64 10.85
C VAL A 69 26.83 10.57 12.07
N ARG A 70 28.03 11.04 12.40
CA ARG A 70 28.27 12.08 13.41
C ARG A 70 28.49 13.43 12.74
N ALA A 71 28.09 14.50 13.42
CA ALA A 71 28.45 15.85 12.98
C ALA A 71 29.98 16.03 12.94
N PRO A 72 30.52 16.87 12.04
CA PRO A 72 31.95 17.18 12.04
C PRO A 72 32.36 17.83 13.38
N GLY A 73 33.31 17.22 14.10
CA GLY A 73 33.87 17.71 15.37
C GLY A 73 34.10 16.60 16.40
N ASP A 74 35.08 16.76 17.30
CA ASP A 74 35.51 15.72 18.27
C ASP A 74 34.38 15.21 19.19
N ASN A 75 33.34 16.00 19.41
CA ASN A 75 32.12 15.66 20.16
C ASN A 75 30.85 15.78 19.30
N GLY A 76 30.96 15.52 17.99
CA GLY A 76 29.85 15.68 17.04
C GLY A 76 28.59 14.92 17.48
N ALA A 77 27.49 15.64 17.62
CA ALA A 77 26.19 15.05 17.93
C ALA A 77 25.83 13.95 16.91
N LEU A 78 25.21 12.89 17.39
CA LEU A 78 24.70 11.79 16.55
C LEU A 78 23.61 12.35 15.62
N ILE A 79 23.88 12.40 14.31
CA ILE A 79 22.90 12.88 13.31
C ILE A 79 22.00 11.72 12.89
N THR A 80 22.57 10.53 12.68
CA THR A 80 21.80 9.35 12.29
C THR A 80 22.40 8.11 12.97
N PRO A 81 21.59 7.31 13.69
CA PRO A 81 22.07 6.07 14.30
C PRO A 81 22.42 5.05 13.22
N ALA A 82 23.38 4.17 13.51
CA ALA A 82 23.73 3.07 12.62
C ALA A 82 22.50 2.19 12.34
N GLU A 83 22.21 1.96 11.06
CA GLU A 83 21.24 0.97 10.64
C GLU A 83 21.85 -0.43 10.76
N SER A 84 21.07 -1.41 11.23
CA SER A 84 21.55 -2.78 11.42
C SER A 84 20.44 -3.77 11.12
N LYS A 85 20.82 -4.89 10.48
CA LYS A 85 19.95 -6.05 10.24
C LYS A 85 19.40 -6.68 11.52
N GLU A 86 19.99 -6.37 12.67
CA GLU A 86 19.57 -6.87 13.98
C GLU A 86 18.46 -6.00 14.60
N ASN A 87 18.08 -4.91 13.94
CA ASN A 87 16.98 -4.07 14.37
C ASN A 87 15.72 -4.39 13.53
N PRO A 88 14.63 -4.90 14.15
CA PRO A 88 13.41 -5.25 13.42
C PRO A 88 12.77 -4.02 12.75
N GLU A 89 12.85 -2.83 13.36
CA GLU A 89 12.32 -1.60 12.78
C GLU A 89 13.10 -1.16 11.53
N CYS A 90 14.42 -1.39 11.53
CA CYS A 90 15.26 -1.12 10.36
C CYS A 90 14.87 -2.05 9.20
N LEU A 91 14.71 -3.35 9.46
CA LEU A 91 14.26 -4.31 8.46
C LEU A 91 12.89 -3.94 7.91
N LYS A 92 11.91 -3.64 8.79
CA LYS A 92 10.56 -3.23 8.36
C LYS A 92 10.58 -2.03 7.43
N LYS A 93 11.39 -1.02 7.75
CA LYS A 93 11.55 0.17 6.90
C LYS A 93 12.10 -0.19 5.52
N LYS A 94 13.19 -0.97 5.45
CA LYS A 94 13.79 -1.40 4.17
C LYS A 94 12.81 -2.23 3.34
N PHE A 95 12.08 -3.15 3.98
CA PHE A 95 11.03 -3.92 3.31
C PHE A 95 9.89 -3.04 2.81
N ARG A 96 9.45 -2.05 3.58
CA ARG A 96 8.45 -1.08 3.13
C ARG A 96 8.92 -0.33 1.88
N ASP A 97 10.18 0.11 1.85
CA ASP A 97 10.74 0.85 0.72
C ASP A 97 10.80 0.01 -0.57
N ILE A 98 11.08 -1.31 -0.46
CA ILE A 98 11.09 -2.20 -1.64
C ILE A 98 9.71 -2.69 -2.05
N CYS A 99 8.79 -2.86 -1.09
CA CYS A 99 7.43 -3.35 -1.35
C CYS A 99 6.50 -2.23 -1.83
N ASN A 100 6.83 -0.98 -1.49
CA ASN A 100 6.14 0.21 -1.95
C ASN A 100 7.15 1.29 -2.35
N PRO A 101 7.89 1.08 -3.45
CA PRO A 101 8.80 2.11 -3.94
C PRO A 101 7.98 3.35 -4.24
N GLN A 102 8.40 4.51 -3.71
CA GLN A 102 7.75 5.78 -4.01
C GLN A 102 7.66 5.93 -5.53
N THR A 103 6.45 5.77 -6.08
CA THR A 103 6.23 5.90 -7.52
C THR A 103 6.63 7.30 -7.90
N ASN A 104 7.55 7.44 -8.85
CA ASN A 104 7.94 8.75 -9.34
C ASN A 104 6.68 9.44 -9.91
N ILE A 105 6.20 10.45 -9.19
CA ILE A 105 5.03 11.25 -9.56
C ILE A 105 5.11 11.77 -10.99
N THR A 106 6.31 12.07 -11.50
CA THR A 106 6.54 12.46 -12.89
C THR A 106 6.24 11.31 -13.86
N MET A 107 6.67 10.09 -13.52
CA MET A 107 6.40 8.90 -14.34
C MET A 107 4.91 8.54 -14.35
N GLU A 108 4.25 8.55 -13.19
CA GLU A 108 2.81 8.26 -13.12
C GLU A 108 1.98 9.35 -13.80
N ARG A 109 2.35 10.63 -13.64
CA ARG A 109 1.72 11.75 -14.35
C ARG A 109 1.94 11.67 -15.86
N HIS A 110 3.14 11.28 -16.30
CA HIS A 110 3.40 11.02 -17.71
C HIS A 110 2.54 9.86 -18.22
N LYS A 111 2.54 8.70 -17.54
CA LYS A 111 1.67 7.57 -17.90
C LYS A 111 0.20 7.97 -18.01
N PHE A 112 -0.30 8.79 -17.07
CA PHE A 112 -1.67 9.30 -17.08
C PHE A 112 -1.91 10.24 -18.29
N ASN A 113 -1.03 11.23 -18.49
CA ASN A 113 -1.16 12.23 -19.55
C ASN A 113 -0.93 11.64 -20.96
N THR A 114 -0.17 10.55 -21.07
CA THR A 114 0.12 9.86 -22.33
C THR A 114 -0.92 8.79 -22.65
N ARG A 115 -1.88 8.50 -21.75
CA ARG A 115 -2.99 7.60 -22.08
C ARG A 115 -3.89 8.27 -23.11
N CYS A 116 -3.87 7.75 -24.34
CA CYS A 116 -4.90 8.06 -25.33
C CYS A 116 -6.08 7.11 -25.12
N GLN A 117 -7.28 7.66 -24.90
CA GLN A 117 -8.50 6.85 -24.86
C GLN A 117 -8.77 6.29 -26.26
N ASN A 118 -8.79 4.95 -26.38
CA ASN A 118 -9.22 4.30 -27.62
C ASN A 118 -10.73 4.53 -27.80
N LYS A 119 -11.15 4.87 -29.03
CA LYS A 119 -12.58 5.08 -29.36
C LYS A 119 -13.40 3.83 -28.96
N GLY A 120 -14.40 4.01 -28.09
CA GLY A 120 -15.31 2.95 -27.65
C GLY A 120 -14.79 2.04 -26.54
N GLN A 121 -13.72 2.41 -25.83
CA GLN A 121 -13.30 1.67 -24.64
C GLN A 121 -14.17 2.06 -23.43
N PRO A 122 -14.90 1.09 -22.82
CA PRO A 122 -15.70 1.36 -21.65
C PRO A 122 -14.87 1.59 -20.40
N TYR A 123 -15.25 2.57 -19.57
CA TYR A 123 -14.66 2.78 -18.24
C TYR A 123 -15.72 2.74 -17.15
N ALA A 124 -15.34 2.15 -16.02
CA ALA A 124 -16.16 2.17 -14.82
C ALA A 124 -15.89 3.43 -14.01
N LEU A 125 -16.91 4.28 -13.89
CA LEU A 125 -16.87 5.48 -13.08
C LEU A 125 -17.57 5.22 -11.75
N GLN A 126 -16.91 5.54 -10.65
CA GLN A 126 -17.51 5.51 -9.32
C GLN A 126 -18.06 6.91 -9.00
N PHE A 127 -19.35 6.98 -8.68
CA PHE A 127 -20.00 8.22 -8.26
C PHE A 127 -20.26 8.19 -6.75
N TYR A 128 -20.00 9.31 -6.08
CA TYR A 128 -20.34 9.51 -4.67
C TYR A 128 -21.61 10.36 -4.59
N ILE A 129 -22.65 9.81 -3.99
CA ILE A 129 -23.90 10.54 -3.73
C ILE A 129 -23.72 11.28 -2.40
N VAL A 130 -23.83 12.60 -2.44
CA VAL A 130 -23.76 13.45 -1.25
C VAL A 130 -25.17 13.91 -0.93
N GLU A 131 -25.63 13.68 0.31
CA GLU A 131 -26.99 14.04 0.76
C GLU A 131 -27.23 15.56 0.84
N ARG A 132 -26.16 16.35 0.78
CA ARG A 132 -26.21 17.81 0.79
C ARG A 132 -26.22 18.33 -0.65
N ASN A 133 -27.11 19.28 -0.92
CA ASN A 133 -27.15 19.98 -2.20
C ASN A 133 -25.90 20.88 -2.35
N VAL A 134 -24.85 20.31 -2.95
CA VAL A 134 -23.57 21.00 -3.22
C VAL A 134 -23.47 21.32 -4.70
N GLN A 135 -22.91 22.48 -5.04
CA GLN A 135 -22.66 22.82 -6.44
C GLN A 135 -21.52 21.94 -6.97
N PRO A 136 -21.77 21.05 -7.95
CA PRO A 136 -20.72 20.24 -8.51
C PRO A 136 -19.79 21.10 -9.39
N LEU A 137 -18.50 20.77 -9.41
CA LEU A 137 -17.55 21.36 -10.37
C LEU A 137 -18.03 21.13 -11.81
N LEU A 138 -18.69 19.99 -12.04
CA LEU A 138 -19.27 19.63 -13.32
C LEU A 138 -20.63 18.96 -13.12
N GLY A 139 -21.71 19.66 -13.47
CA GLY A 139 -23.06 19.15 -13.37
C GLY A 139 -23.41 18.19 -14.52
N LEU A 140 -24.33 17.26 -14.28
CA LEU A 140 -24.83 16.32 -15.30
C LEU A 140 -25.23 17.01 -16.62
N PRO A 141 -25.95 18.16 -16.63
CA PRO A 141 -26.28 18.84 -17.88
C PRO A 141 -25.04 19.32 -18.65
N ALA A 142 -23.99 19.74 -17.95
CA ALA A 142 -22.73 20.15 -18.57
C ALA A 142 -21.98 18.93 -19.13
N CYS A 143 -21.95 17.80 -18.41
CA CYS A 143 -21.36 16.55 -18.87
C CYS A 143 -22.03 16.03 -20.15
N LEU A 144 -23.37 16.11 -20.24
CA LEU A 144 -24.12 15.71 -21.43
C LEU A 144 -23.83 16.65 -22.62
N ARG A 145 -23.81 17.97 -22.39
CA ARG A 145 -23.51 18.96 -23.44
C ARG A 145 -22.09 18.85 -23.99
N MET A 146 -21.14 18.45 -23.16
CA MET A 146 -19.75 18.24 -23.58
C MET A 146 -19.49 16.81 -24.05
N GLU A 147 -20.54 15.98 -24.17
CA GLU A 147 -20.46 14.58 -24.58
C GLU A 147 -19.47 13.74 -23.75
N LEU A 148 -19.23 14.15 -22.49
CA LEU A 148 -18.34 13.42 -21.57
C LEU A 148 -18.99 12.14 -21.04
N VAL A 149 -20.32 12.10 -21.03
CA VAL A 149 -21.10 10.96 -20.57
C VAL A 149 -22.26 10.76 -21.54
N THR A 150 -22.43 9.55 -22.04
CA THR A 150 -23.59 9.11 -22.79
C THR A 150 -24.39 8.15 -21.91
N LEU A 151 -25.62 8.54 -21.55
CA LEU A 151 -26.52 7.65 -20.83
C LEU A 151 -27.15 6.71 -21.84
N ASN A 152 -26.78 5.44 -21.80
CA ASN A 152 -27.43 4.43 -22.64
C ASN A 152 -28.87 4.23 -22.15
N LYS A 153 -29.83 4.12 -23.08
CA LYS A 153 -31.27 4.00 -22.78
C LYS A 153 -31.62 2.73 -22.01
N GLU A 154 -30.69 1.78 -21.92
CA GLU A 154 -30.84 0.49 -21.25
C GLU A 154 -30.37 0.46 -19.78
N VAL A 155 -29.83 1.57 -19.23
CA VAL A 155 -29.39 1.59 -17.82
C VAL A 155 -30.61 1.70 -16.89
N HIS A 156 -31.24 0.56 -16.60
CA HIS A 156 -32.47 0.46 -15.81
C HIS A 156 -32.27 0.11 -14.32
N GLN A 157 -31.04 -0.02 -13.82
CA GLN A 157 -30.82 -0.33 -12.40
C GLN A 157 -29.83 0.61 -11.72
N LEU A 158 -30.40 1.52 -10.93
CA LEU A 158 -29.73 2.16 -9.80
C LEU A 158 -29.86 1.20 -8.61
N SER A 159 -28.82 0.40 -8.36
CA SER A 159 -28.74 -0.29 -7.08
C SER A 159 -28.18 0.71 -6.09
N VAL A 160 -28.89 1.00 -5.00
CA VAL A 160 -28.33 1.77 -3.88
C VAL A 160 -27.98 0.74 -2.82
N ASN A 161 -26.70 0.40 -2.69
CA ASN A 161 -26.26 -0.40 -1.55
C ASN A 161 -26.20 0.53 -0.34
N ASN A 162 -27.27 0.57 0.46
CA ASN A 162 -27.30 1.19 1.80
C ASN A 162 -26.49 0.39 2.83
N ASN A 163 -25.44 -0.30 2.40
CA ASN A 163 -24.53 -0.95 3.33
C ASN A 163 -23.47 0.07 3.74
N ALA A 164 -23.41 0.36 5.04
CA ALA A 164 -22.32 1.04 5.72
C ALA A 164 -20.96 0.29 5.63
N ASN A 165 -20.84 -0.68 4.72
CA ASN A 165 -19.63 -1.35 4.31
C ASN A 165 -19.69 -1.51 2.79
N LEU A 166 -18.75 -0.85 2.10
CA LEU A 166 -18.67 -0.82 0.65
C LEU A 166 -18.59 -2.25 0.06
N PRO A 167 -19.42 -2.55 -0.95
CA PRO A 167 -18.82 -3.14 -2.13
C PRO A 167 -19.25 -2.40 -3.40
N HIS A 168 -18.24 -1.87 -4.09
CA HIS A 168 -18.03 -1.96 -5.53
C HIS A 168 -19.29 -2.02 -6.39
N GLN A 169 -19.79 -0.85 -6.81
CA GLN A 169 -20.68 -0.76 -7.95
C GLN A 169 -19.88 -0.40 -9.19
N ILE A 170 -19.79 -1.36 -10.10
CA ILE A 170 -19.10 -1.23 -11.39
C ILE A 170 -20.13 -0.72 -12.39
N PHE A 171 -20.00 0.55 -12.78
CA PHE A 171 -20.72 1.09 -13.92
C PHE A 171 -20.03 0.63 -15.20
N ARG A 172 -20.76 0.09 -16.16
CA ARG A 172 -20.21 -0.17 -17.51
C ARG A 172 -20.77 0.88 -18.46
N VAL A 173 -19.98 1.90 -18.75
CA VAL A 173 -20.27 2.88 -19.81
C VAL A 173 -19.59 2.37 -21.07
N ARG A 174 -20.32 1.94 -22.10
CA ARG A 174 -19.75 1.59 -23.43
C ARG A 174 -19.41 2.84 -24.22
#